data_AF-C3VX23-F1
#
_entry.id   AF-C3VX23-F1
#
_cell.length_a   1.000
_cell.length_b   1.000
_cell.length_c   1.000
_cell.angle_alpha   90.00
_cell.angle_beta   90.00
_cell.angle_gamma   90.00
#
_symmetry.space_group_name_H-M   'P 1'
#
loop_
_entity.id
_entity.type
_entity.pdbx_description
1 polymer ?
#
loop_
_entity_poly.entity_id
_entity_poly.type
_entity_poly.pdbx_seq_one_letter_code
_entity_poly.pdbx_strand_id
1 'polypeptide(L)' 'MSRPVTTPEEVAQVATISANGDTSIGDLISDAMKRVGNDGTITVKDGKTLFDEIEYIEGMKFDRGYISPYFINTEKGARC' A
#
# COMPACT_ATOMS: atom_id res chain seq x y z
N MET A 1 -25.45 4.80 -0.45
CA MET A 1 -24.83 5.48 -1.59
C MET A 1 -23.36 5.63 -1.27
N SER A 2 -22.46 5.16 -2.15
CA SER A 2 -21.02 5.41 -2.00
C SER A 2 -20.72 6.87 -2.32
N ARG A 3 -19.85 7.50 -1.53
CA ARG A 3 -19.28 8.81 -1.86
C ARG A 3 -17.91 8.58 -2.50
N PRO A 4 -17.68 9.02 -3.75
CA PRO A 4 -16.35 9.01 -4.31
C PRO A 4 -15.49 10.03 -3.56
N VAL A 5 -14.30 9.61 -3.17
CA VAL A 5 -13.29 10.47 -2.54
C VAL A 5 -12.46 11.08 -3.65
N THR A 6 -12.33 12.41 -3.68
CA THR A 6 -11.64 13.11 -4.78
C THR A 6 -10.51 14.00 -4.32
N THR A 7 -10.51 14.42 -3.05
CA THR A 7 -9.45 15.28 -2.52
C THR A 7 -8.46 14.47 -1.68
N PRO A 8 -7.16 14.83 -1.70
CA PRO A 8 -6.15 14.18 -0.86
C PRO A 8 -6.40 14.40 0.64
N GLU A 9 -7.11 15.48 1.00
CA GLU A 9 -7.51 15.76 2.38
C GLU A 9 -8.55 14.75 2.89
N GLU A 10 -9.54 14.39 2.06
CA GLU A 10 -10.51 13.36 2.41
C GLU A 10 -9.82 11.99 2.55
N VAL A 11 -8.81 11.70 1.71
CA VAL A 11 -7.99 10.48 1.82
C VAL A 11 -7.22 10.46 3.14
N ALA A 12 -6.55 11.56 3.51
CA ALA A 12 -5.83 11.68 4.77
C ALA A 12 -6.76 11.52 5.99
N GLN A 13 -7.96 12.10 5.93
CA GLN A 13 -8.95 11.97 6.99
C GLN A 13 -9.41 10.52 7.16
N VAL A 14 -9.75 9.84 6.06
CA VAL A 14 -10.16 8.43 6.11
C VAL A 14 -9.01 7.55 6.58
N ALA A 15 -7.79 7.78 6.09
CA ALA A 15 -6.59 7.05 6.50
C ALA A 15 -6.29 7.22 8.00
N THR A 16 -6.38 8.44 8.52
CA THR A 16 -6.20 8.75 9.96
C THR A 16 -7.23 8.03 10.82
N ILE A 17 -8.51 8.05 10.43
CA ILE A 17 -9.58 7.35 11.16
C ILE A 17 -9.34 5.83 11.12
N SER A 18 -8.92 5.29 9.98
CA SER A 18 -8.59 3.87 9.84
C SER A 18 -7.34 3.46 10.62
N ALA A 19 -6.38 4.36 10.78
CA ALA A 19 -5.16 4.18 11.55
C ALA A 19 -5.34 4.44 13.06
N ASN A 20 -6.57 4.33 13.58
CA ASN A 20 -6.89 4.53 15.00
C ASN A 20 -6.55 5.96 15.52
N GLY A 21 -6.71 6.97 14.66
CA GLY A 21 -6.50 8.37 15.01
C GLY A 21 -5.07 8.86 14.87
N ASP A 22 -4.18 8.06 14.28
CA ASP A 22 -2.80 8.48 14.02
C ASP A 22 -2.72 9.36 12.76
N THR A 23 -2.49 10.66 12.97
CA THR A 23 -2.36 11.64 11.88
C THR A 23 -1.06 11.46 11.12
N SER A 24 0.02 11.00 11.77
CA SER A 24 1.32 10.84 11.11
C SER A 24 1.27 9.74 10.04
N ILE A 25 0.59 8.63 10.35
CA ILE A 25 0.36 7.53 9.41
C ILE A 25 -0.63 7.96 8.32
N GLY A 26 -1.70 8.69 8.68
CA GLY A 26 -2.69 9.18 7.72
C GLY A 26 -2.08 10.10 6.66
N ASP A 27 -1.22 11.03 7.07
CA ASP A 27 -0.49 11.93 6.17
C ASP A 27 0.49 11.16 5.28
N LEU A 28 1.22 10.19 5.85
CA LEU A 28 2.15 9.33 5.11
C LEU A 28 1.45 8.50 4.02
N ILE A 29 0.28 7.95 4.33
CA ILE A 29 -0.56 7.22 3.37
C ILE A 29 -1.10 8.16 2.28
N SER A 30 -1.54 9.37 2.65
CA SER A 30 -2.05 10.34 1.68
C SER A 30 -0.96 10.78 0.69
N ASP A 31 0.26 11.04 1.17
CA ASP A 31 1.40 11.38 0.35
C ASP A 31 1.83 10.22 -0.58
N ALA A 32 1.78 8.98 -0.07
CA ALA A 32 2.02 7.80 -0.89
C ALA A 32 0.95 7.64 -1.98
N MET A 33 -0.34 7.73 -1.63
CA MET A 33 -1.46 7.61 -2.58
C MET A 33 -1.42 8.71 -3.65
N LYS A 34 -1.08 9.95 -3.27
CA LYS A 34 -0.98 11.09 -4.20
C LYS A 34 0.11 10.88 -5.26
N ARG A 35 1.23 10.25 -4.88
CA ARG A 35 2.35 9.96 -5.80
C ARG A 35 2.11 8.72 -6.66
N VAL A 36 1.41 7.71 -6.11
CA VAL A 36 1.16 6.43 -6.77
C VAL A 36 -0.05 6.49 -7.73
N GLY A 37 -1.04 7.34 -7.45
CA GLY A 37 -2.28 7.44 -8.22
C GLY A 37 -3.26 6.30 -7.94
N ASN A 38 -4.41 6.29 -8.64
CA ASN A 38 -5.50 5.33 -8.37
C ASN A 38 -5.17 3.87 -8.68
N ASP A 39 -4.30 3.62 -9.67
CA ASP A 39 -4.02 2.26 -10.16
C ASP A 39 -2.71 1.67 -9.62
N GLY A 40 -1.98 2.41 -8.80
CA GLY A 40 -0.70 1.95 -8.31
C GLY A 40 -0.80 1.13 -7.02
N THR A 41 0.14 0.21 -6.83
CA THR A 41 0.18 -0.69 -5.67
C THR A 41 1.13 -0.18 -4.59
N ILE A 42 0.64 -0.10 -3.36
CA ILE A 42 1.46 0.19 -2.17
C ILE A 42 1.80 -1.14 -1.49
N THR A 43 3.08 -1.34 -1.18
CA THR A 43 3.55 -2.52 -0.43
C THR A 43 4.21 -2.06 0.86
N VAL A 44 3.83 -2.69 1.97
CA VAL A 44 4.44 -2.43 3.29
C VAL A 44 5.53 -3.46 3.53
N LYS A 45 6.67 -3.02 4.06
CA LYS A 45 7.76 -3.88 4.53
C LYS A 45 8.08 -3.53 5.97
N ASP A 46 8.37 -4.52 6.79
CA ASP A 46 8.86 -4.30 8.14
C ASP A 46 10.27 -3.69 8.09
N GLY A 47 10.38 -2.42 8.46
CA GLY A 47 11.64 -1.72 8.61
C GLY A 47 12.44 -2.23 9.81
N LYS A 48 13.77 -2.10 9.75
CA LYS A 48 14.66 -2.34 10.90
C LYS A 48 14.91 -1.08 11.72
N THR A 49 14.47 0.07 11.21
CA THR A 49 14.66 1.41 11.77
C THR A 49 13.42 1.85 12.54
N LEU A 50 13.58 2.90 13.36
CA LEU A 50 12.50 3.54 14.12
C LEU A 50 11.73 4.59 13.30
N PHE A 51 12.17 4.87 12.08
CA PHE A 51 11.60 5.90 11.21
C PHE A 51 10.94 5.26 10.00
N ASP A 52 9.81 5.84 9.61
CA ASP A 52 9.10 5.44 8.40
C ASP A 52 9.79 6.02 7.16
N GLU A 53 10.10 5.14 6.21
CA GLU A 53 10.74 5.51 4.95
C GLU A 53 9.82 5.12 3.78
N ILE A 54 9.69 6.01 2.79
CA ILE A 54 8.94 5.72 1.56
C ILE A 54 9.94 5.54 0.41
N GLU A 55 10.01 4.33 -0.13
CA GLU A 55 10.75 4.02 -1.35
C GLU A 55 9.80 3.89 -2.54
N TYR A 56 10.19 4.49 -3.66
CA TYR A 56 9.47 4.40 -4.92
C TYR A 56 10.24 3.52 -5.89
N ILE A 57 9.55 2.56 -6.47
CA ILE A 57 10.12 1.67 -7.48
C ILE A 57 9.22 1.77 -8.71
N GLU A 58 9.79 2.17 -9.84
CA GLU A 58 9.12 2.10 -11.13
C GLU A 58 9.03 0.63 -11.56
N GLY A 59 7.96 -0.04 -11.12
CA GLY A 59 7.70 -1.44 -11.38
C GLY A 59 6.25 -1.67 -11.79
N MET A 60 5.99 -2.82 -12.38
CA MET A 60 4.64 -3.26 -12.72
C MET A 60 4.34 -4.53 -11.96
N LYS A 61 3.22 -4.56 -11.25
CA LYS A 61 2.69 -5.78 -10.65
C LYS A 61 1.75 -6.43 -11.65
N PHE A 62 2.01 -7.69 -12.00
CA PHE A 62 1.10 -8.50 -12.79
C PHE A 62 0.34 -9.45 -11.88
N ASP A 63 -0.98 -9.53 -12.05
CA ASP A 63 -1.83 -10.47 -11.31
C ASP A 63 -1.75 -11.91 -11.85
N ARG A 64 -0.81 -12.20 -12.77
CA ARG A 64 -0.58 -13.56 -13.28
C ARG A 64 0.27 -14.35 -12.29
N GLY A 65 -0.33 -15.38 -11.70
CA GLY A 65 0.37 -16.38 -10.90
C GLY A 65 1.21 -17.33 -11.76
N TYR A 66 2.01 -18.17 -11.08
CA TYR A 66 2.76 -19.23 -11.73
C TYR A 66 1.83 -20.32 -12.28
N ILE A 67 2.16 -20.86 -13.45
CA ILE A 67 1.39 -21.96 -14.09
C ILE A 67 1.41 -23.23 -13.24
N SER A 68 2.50 -23.44 -12.49
CA SER A 68 2.70 -24.61 -11.64
C SER A 68 3.23 -24.20 -10.27
N PRO A 69 2.71 -24.77 -9.17
CA PRO A 69 3.20 -24.51 -7.81
C PRO A 69 4.69 -24.84 -7.61
N TYR A 70 5.29 -25.69 -8.46
CA TYR A 70 6.71 -26.03 -8.39
C TYR A 70 7.65 -24.88 -8.79
N PHE A 71 7.13 -23.80 -9.37
CA PHE A 71 7.93 -22.61 -9.71
C PHE A 71 8.11 -21.65 -8.52
N ILE A 72 7.54 -21.96 -7.36
CA ILE A 72 7.65 -21.14 -6.16
C ILE A 72 8.99 -21.43 -5.46
N ASN A 73 9.84 -20.41 -5.34
CA ASN A 73 11.17 -20.51 -4.72
C ASN A 73 11.14 -20.45 -3.18
N THR A 74 9.96 -20.24 -2.58
CA THR A 74 9.80 -20.06 -1.14
C THR A 74 8.54 -20.76 -0.61
N GLU A 75 8.68 -21.67 0.35
CA GLU A 75 7.55 -22.42 0.95
C GLU A 75 6.54 -21.53 1.71
N LYS A 76 6.93 -20.31 2.06
CA LYS A 76 6.08 -19.30 2.72
C LYS A 76 5.43 -18.38 1.68
N GLY A 77 4.28 -18.80 1.16
CA GLY A 77 3.47 -17.96 0.27
C GLY A 77 2.18 -18.60 -0.23
N ALA A 78 1.97 -19.89 0.04
CA ALA A 78 0.68 -20.53 -0.15
C ALA A 78 -0.25 -20.23 1.05
N ARG A 79 -0.74 -18.99 1.14
CA ARG A 79 -1.98 -18.72 1.85
C ARG A 79 -2.92 -18.03 0.89
N CYS A 80 -3.93 -18.81 0.48
CA CYS A 80 -5.16 -18.34 -0.12
C CYS A 80 -5.81 -17.26 0.75
#